data_AF-A0A925LV26-F1
#
_entry.id   AF-A0A925LV26-F1
#
_cell.length_a   1.000
_cell.length_b   1.000
_cell.length_c   1.000
_cell.angle_alpha   90.00
_cell.angle_beta   90.00
_cell.angle_gamma   90.00
#
_symmetry.space_group_name_H-M   'P 1'
#
loop_
_entity.id
_entity.type
_entity.pdbx_description
1 polymer ?
#
loop_
_entity_poly.entity_id
_entity_poly.type
_entity_poly.pdbx_seq_one_letter_code
_entity_poly.pdbx_strand_id
1 'polypeptide(L)'
;TGIVLRRAQSDLKDLPAVEVTTADGQPLQTIRPIPVGEELGVYQVFAGIMPVGQYKMQLTTTEDGNSVTRSVQFDVRPDLREQLEVTARGDLMQRIAELSGGGVLSADNVGDIRERFHEHIQQSRPVQYQRIAAWDRWWVLTGLLSLWTTTWALRRRTGLI
;
A
#
# COMPACT_ATOMS: atom_id res chain seq x y z
N THR A 1 -13.08 -8.28 -5.62
CA THR A 1 -13.82 -9.00 -4.56
C THR A 1 -13.33 -10.42 -4.47
N GLY A 2 -13.08 -10.94 -3.26
CA GLY A 2 -12.67 -12.34 -3.06
C GLY A 2 -13.88 -13.21 -2.72
N ILE A 3 -14.04 -14.33 -3.43
CA ILE A 3 -15.11 -15.31 -3.15
C ILE A 3 -14.45 -16.51 -2.49
N VAL A 4 -14.94 -16.90 -1.31
CA VAL A 4 -14.48 -18.08 -0.58
C VAL A 4 -15.43 -19.24 -0.90
N LEU A 5 -14.87 -20.33 -1.40
CA LEU A 5 -15.56 -21.57 -1.69
C LEU A 5 -15.16 -22.59 -0.64
N ARG A 6 -16.13 -23.10 0.10
CA ARG A 6 -15.93 -24.17 1.09
C ARG A 6 -16.62 -25.43 0.60
N ARG A 7 -15.86 -26.52 0.45
CA ARG A 7 -16.39 -27.85 0.13
C ARG A 7 -16.95 -28.50 1.40
N ALA A 8 -18.03 -29.28 1.24
CA ALA A 8 -18.69 -29.97 2.35
C ALA A 8 -18.10 -31.36 2.67
N GLN A 9 -17.33 -31.94 1.75
CA GLN A 9 -16.62 -33.23 1.90
C GLN A 9 -15.17 -33.07 1.40
N SER A 10 -14.21 -33.53 2.20
CA SER A 10 -12.80 -33.07 2.18
C SER A 10 -11.83 -34.03 1.50
N ASP A 11 -12.32 -35.04 0.77
CA ASP A 11 -11.55 -36.21 0.31
C ASP A 11 -10.96 -36.09 -1.11
N LEU A 12 -11.35 -35.07 -1.88
CA LEU A 12 -10.85 -34.89 -3.24
C LEU A 12 -9.55 -34.07 -3.33
N LYS A 13 -8.50 -34.73 -3.86
CA LYS A 13 -7.13 -34.21 -4.01
C LYS A 13 -6.96 -33.22 -5.19
N ASP A 14 -7.89 -33.23 -6.15
CA ASP A 14 -7.76 -32.44 -7.38
C ASP A 14 -8.36 -31.03 -7.26
N LEU A 15 -7.67 -30.07 -7.89
CA LEU A 15 -8.08 -28.67 -7.96
C LEU A 15 -9.33 -28.53 -8.86
N PRO A 16 -10.45 -27.96 -8.36
CA PRO A 16 -11.63 -27.77 -9.19
C PRO A 16 -11.38 -26.69 -10.26
N ALA A 17 -11.96 -26.84 -11.44
CA ALA A 17 -12.00 -25.77 -12.44
C ALA A 17 -13.20 -24.85 -12.14
N VAL A 18 -12.98 -23.54 -12.10
CA VAL A 18 -14.03 -22.55 -11.86
C VAL A 18 -14.18 -21.67 -13.09
N GLU A 19 -15.37 -21.66 -13.67
CA GLU A 19 -15.73 -20.82 -14.81
C GLU A 19 -16.83 -19.85 -14.40
N VAL A 20 -16.62 -18.57 -14.70
CA VAL A 20 -17.63 -17.53 -14.49
C VAL A 20 -18.21 -17.16 -15.84
N THR A 21 -19.51 -17.37 -15.99
CA THR A 21 -20.30 -17.04 -17.17
C THR A 21 -21.22 -15.86 -16.85
N THR A 22 -21.40 -14.94 -17.79
CA THR A 22 -22.48 -13.94 -17.71
C THR A 22 -23.83 -14.66 -17.86
N ALA A 23 -24.93 -14.07 -17.36
CA ALA A 23 -26.28 -14.62 -17.55
C ALA A 23 -26.65 -14.88 -19.03
N ASP A 24 -26.05 -14.13 -19.96
CA ASP A 24 -26.19 -14.31 -21.41
C ASP A 24 -25.37 -15.49 -21.98
N GLY A 25 -24.73 -16.29 -21.13
CA GLY A 25 -24.00 -17.49 -21.52
C GLY A 25 -22.60 -17.25 -22.10
N GLN A 26 -22.11 -16.00 -22.14
CA GLN A 26 -20.73 -15.73 -22.54
C GLN A 26 -19.73 -16.05 -21.42
N PRO A 27 -18.69 -16.86 -21.67
CA PRO A 27 -17.65 -17.14 -20.69
C PRO A 27 -16.84 -15.85 -20.47
N LEU A 28 -16.91 -15.30 -19.26
CA LEU A 28 -16.18 -14.08 -18.92
C LEU A 28 -14.75 -14.42 -18.54
N GLN A 29 -14.57 -15.44 -17.69
CA GLN A 29 -13.25 -15.81 -17.18
C GLN A 29 -13.23 -17.24 -16.62
N THR A 30 -12.20 -18.00 -16.97
CA THR A 30 -11.81 -19.22 -16.26
C THR A 30 -10.83 -18.83 -15.16
N ILE A 31 -11.20 -19.06 -13.90
CA ILE A 31 -10.39 -18.69 -12.74
C ILE A 31 -9.85 -19.96 -12.10
N ARG A 32 -8.53 -19.98 -11.83
CA ARG A 32 -7.91 -21.07 -11.08
C ARG A 32 -8.09 -20.82 -9.59
N PRO A 33 -8.79 -21.69 -8.85
CA PRO A 33 -8.89 -21.57 -7.41
C PRO A 33 -7.53 -21.73 -6.74
N ILE A 34 -7.32 -20.98 -5.67
CA ILE A 34 -6.14 -21.04 -4.82
C ILE A 34 -6.55 -21.72 -3.51
N PRO A 35 -5.87 -22.78 -3.05
CA PRO A 35 -6.16 -23.39 -1.75
C PRO A 35 -5.90 -22.37 -0.62
N VAL A 36 -6.80 -22.32 0.35
CA VAL A 36 -6.70 -21.40 1.49
C VAL A 36 -6.08 -22.13 2.68
N GLY A 37 -4.80 -21.85 2.95
CA GLY A 37 -4.08 -22.46 4.08
C GLY A 37 -3.87 -23.97 3.91
N GLU A 38 -3.91 -24.70 5.03
CA GLU A 38 -3.74 -26.17 5.07
C GLU A 38 -5.06 -26.94 5.14
N GLU A 39 -6.21 -26.24 5.13
CA GLU A 39 -7.53 -26.89 5.19
C GLU A 39 -7.90 -27.51 3.84
N LEU A 40 -7.93 -28.84 3.80
CA LEU A 40 -8.40 -29.61 2.66
C LEU A 40 -9.86 -29.26 2.33
N GLY A 41 -10.10 -28.81 1.10
CA GLY A 41 -11.44 -28.51 0.58
C GLY A 41 -11.89 -27.05 0.67
N VAL A 42 -11.05 -26.12 1.12
CA VAL A 42 -11.34 -24.67 1.05
C VAL A 42 -10.51 -24.01 -0.05
N TYR A 43 -11.19 -23.34 -0.97
CA TYR A 43 -10.58 -22.68 -2.11
C TYR A 43 -11.05 -21.23 -2.20
N GLN A 44 -10.16 -20.32 -2.55
CA GLN A 44 -10.48 -18.92 -2.82
C GLN A 44 -10.32 -18.63 -4.30
N VAL A 45 -11.28 -17.87 -4.82
CA VAL A 45 -11.33 -17.45 -6.21
C VAL A 45 -11.37 -15.93 -6.26
N PHE A 46 -10.48 -15.34 -7.04
CA PHE A 46 -10.42 -13.89 -7.26
C PHE A 46 -10.99 -13.56 -8.63
N ALA A 47 -12.22 -13.05 -8.66
CA ALA A 47 -12.92 -12.67 -9.89
C ALA A 47 -12.63 -11.22 -10.34
N GLY A 48 -11.66 -10.55 -9.71
CA GLY A 48 -11.29 -9.18 -10.06
C GLY A 48 -12.41 -8.15 -9.88
N ILE A 49 -12.48 -7.20 -10.81
CA ILE A 49 -13.55 -6.20 -10.94
C ILE A 49 -14.53 -6.73 -11.98
N MET A 50 -15.78 -6.93 -11.58
CA MET A 50 -16.85 -7.38 -12.48
C MET A 50 -17.80 -6.21 -12.74
N PRO A 51 -18.23 -5.99 -14.00
CA PRO A 51 -19.30 -5.05 -14.31
C PRO A 51 -20.59 -5.37 -13.55
N VAL A 52 -21.49 -4.39 -13.46
CA VAL A 52 -22.84 -4.59 -12.92
C VAL A 52 -23.59 -5.55 -13.84
N GLY A 53 -24.16 -6.60 -13.27
CA GLY A 53 -24.83 -7.65 -14.05
C GLY A 53 -25.12 -8.92 -13.26
N GLN A 54 -25.80 -9.85 -13.91
CA GLN A 54 -26.09 -11.18 -13.37
C GLN A 54 -25.05 -12.18 -13.88
N TYR A 55 -24.54 -13.01 -12.98
CA TYR A 55 -23.48 -13.96 -13.27
C TYR A 55 -23.83 -15.35 -12.77
N LYS A 56 -23.31 -16.36 -13.47
CA LYS A 56 -23.38 -17.77 -13.11
C LYS A 56 -21.95 -18.30 -12.98
N MET A 57 -21.59 -18.75 -11.79
CA MET A 57 -20.32 -19.45 -11.55
C MET A 57 -20.57 -20.95 -11.63
N GLN A 58 -19.79 -21.66 -12.43
CA GLN A 58 -19.81 -23.10 -12.57
C GLN A 58 -18.50 -23.67 -12.01
N LEU A 59 -18.63 -24.64 -11.13
CA LEU A 59 -17.52 -25.37 -10.54
C LEU A 59 -17.57 -26.78 -11.06
N THR A 60 -16.54 -27.20 -11.77
CA THR A 60 -16.39 -28.58 -12.25
C THR A 60 -15.28 -29.24 -11.45
N THR A 61 -15.61 -30.34 -10.79
CA THR A 61 -14.67 -31.18 -10.05
C THR A 61 -14.76 -32.62 -10.55
N THR A 62 -13.66 -33.36 -10.49
CA THR A 62 -13.64 -34.79 -10.85
C THR A 62 -13.67 -35.61 -9.56
N GLU A 63 -14.74 -36.35 -9.33
CA GLU A 63 -14.96 -37.23 -8.18
C GLU A 63 -15.07 -38.67 -8.69
N ASP A 64 -14.17 -39.55 -8.27
CA ASP A 64 -14.13 -40.98 -8.66
C ASP A 64 -14.24 -41.24 -10.18
N GLY A 65 -13.63 -40.37 -10.99
CA GLY A 65 -13.66 -40.47 -12.46
C GLY A 65 -14.90 -39.88 -13.13
N ASN A 66 -15.88 -39.39 -12.36
CA ASN A 66 -17.04 -38.65 -12.86
C ASN A 66 -16.86 -37.14 -12.66
N SER A 67 -17.23 -36.37 -13.68
CA SER A 67 -17.28 -34.90 -13.57
C SER A 67 -18.55 -34.47 -12.86
N VAL A 68 -18.40 -33.82 -11.72
CA VAL A 68 -19.48 -33.19 -10.95
C VAL A 68 -19.41 -31.68 -11.18
N THR A 69 -20.43 -31.13 -11.83
CA THR A 69 -20.58 -29.69 -12.03
C THR A 69 -21.63 -29.11 -11.09
N ARG A 70 -21.28 -28.09 -10.31
CA ARG A 70 -22.23 -27.29 -9.51
C ARG A 70 -22.24 -25.84 -9.99
N SER A 71 -23.42 -25.22 -9.99
CA SER A 71 -23.55 -23.81 -10.38
C SER A 71 -24.19 -22.95 -9.30
N VAL A 72 -23.68 -21.73 -9.14
CA VAL A 72 -24.22 -20.69 -8.26
C VAL A 72 -24.48 -19.44 -9.07
N GLN A 73 -25.62 -18.80 -8.87
CA GLN A 73 -25.97 -17.52 -9.50
C GLN A 73 -25.81 -16.38 -8.48
N PHE A 74 -25.30 -15.24 -8.94
CA PHE A 74 -25.15 -14.04 -8.10
C PHE A 74 -25.28 -12.77 -8.94
N ASP A 75 -25.69 -11.69 -8.28
CA ASP A 75 -25.85 -10.37 -8.89
C ASP A 75 -24.76 -9.42 -8.40
N VAL A 76 -24.12 -8.71 -9.35
CA VAL A 76 -23.22 -7.59 -9.05
C VAL A 76 -24.02 -6.29 -9.22
N ARG A 77 -24.19 -5.54 -8.13
CA ARG A 77 -24.94 -4.28 -8.10
C ARG A 77 -23.98 -3.09 -7.97
N PRO A 78 -24.32 -1.91 -8.52
CA PRO A 78 -23.52 -0.72 -8.30
C PRO A 78 -23.56 -0.34 -6.82
N ASP A 79 -22.43 0.08 -6.27
CA ASP A 79 -22.40 0.65 -4.92
C ASP A 79 -22.94 2.08 -4.98
N LEU A 80 -24.25 2.21 -4.79
CA LEU A 80 -24.93 3.51 -4.78
C LEU A 80 -24.79 4.21 -3.42
N ARG A 81 -24.21 3.58 -2.39
CA ARG A 81 -24.14 4.17 -1.04
C ARG A 81 -23.30 5.45 -1.04
N GLU A 82 -22.18 5.45 -1.75
CA GLU A 82 -21.33 6.64 -1.88
C GLU A 82 -22.00 7.76 -2.69
N GLN A 83 -22.88 7.42 -3.64
CA GLN A 83 -23.61 8.43 -4.43
C GLN A 83 -24.83 9.00 -3.68
N LEU A 84 -25.44 8.21 -2.80
CA LEU A 84 -26.62 8.62 -2.02
C LEU A 84 -26.23 9.37 -0.75
N GLU A 85 -25.06 9.08 -0.18
CA GLU A 85 -24.56 9.71 1.05
C GLU A 85 -23.34 10.60 0.74
N VAL A 86 -23.60 11.74 0.10
CA VAL A 86 -22.57 12.75 -0.27
C VAL A 86 -22.09 13.54 0.95
N THR A 87 -22.71 13.37 2.11
CA THR A 87 -22.32 14.04 3.34
C THR A 87 -20.98 13.50 3.84
N ALA A 88 -20.09 14.43 4.14
CA ALA A 88 -18.82 14.17 4.79
C ALA A 88 -19.00 13.34 6.08
N ARG A 89 -18.39 12.16 6.14
CA ARG A 89 -18.38 11.28 7.33
C ARG A 89 -17.39 11.80 8.37
N GLY A 90 -17.83 12.76 9.18
CA GLY A 90 -17.02 13.41 10.21
C GLY A 90 -16.43 12.43 11.24
N ASP A 91 -17.17 11.38 11.57
CA ASP A 91 -16.74 10.27 12.44
C ASP A 91 -15.49 9.57 11.88
N LEU A 92 -15.51 9.26 10.59
CA LEU A 92 -14.42 8.55 9.92
C LEU A 92 -13.20 9.47 9.78
N MET A 93 -13.42 10.73 9.42
CA MET A 93 -12.36 11.73 9.34
C MET A 93 -11.70 11.98 10.70
N GLN A 94 -12.48 12.07 11.77
CA GLN A 94 -11.96 12.17 13.13
C GLN A 94 -11.09 10.97 13.48
N ARG A 95 -11.58 9.76 13.19
CA ARG A 95 -10.83 8.53 13.48
C ARG A 95 -9.53 8.43 12.68
N ILE A 96 -9.53 8.86 11.42
CA ILE A 96 -8.31 8.96 10.60
C ILE A 96 -7.34 9.96 11.22
N ALA A 97 -7.83 11.12 11.64
CA ALA A 97 -6.99 12.14 12.27
C ALA A 97 -6.33 11.60 13.54
N GLU A 98 -7.11 10.97 14.44
CA GLU A 98 -6.61 10.37 15.68
C GLU A 98 -5.55 9.29 15.42
N LEU A 99 -5.79 8.38 14.47
CA LEU A 99 -4.84 7.32 14.11
C LEU A 99 -3.54 7.87 13.50
N SER A 100 -3.60 9.02 12.83
CA SER A 100 -2.44 9.65 12.20
C SER A 100 -1.70 10.60 13.13
N GLY A 101 -2.15 10.74 14.39
CA GLY A 101 -1.63 11.75 15.33
C GLY A 101 -2.04 13.19 14.99
N GLY A 102 -3.00 13.37 14.09
CA GLY A 102 -3.64 14.64 13.79
C GLY A 102 -4.82 14.93 14.73
N GLY A 103 -5.50 16.06 14.50
CA GLY A 103 -6.66 16.46 15.30
C GLY A 103 -7.72 17.13 14.44
N VAL A 104 -8.97 17.10 14.91
CA VAL A 104 -10.10 17.78 14.27
C VAL A 104 -10.09 19.26 14.66
N LEU A 105 -10.17 20.14 13.67
CA LEU A 105 -10.27 21.58 13.86
C LEU A 105 -11.69 22.02 13.52
N SER A 106 -12.36 22.70 14.46
CA SER A 106 -13.66 23.34 14.23
C SER A 106 -13.47 24.82 13.87
N ALA A 107 -14.41 25.38 13.11
CA ALA A 107 -14.36 26.77 12.66
C ALA A 107 -14.30 27.79 13.81
N ASP A 108 -14.75 27.41 15.01
CA ASP A 108 -14.71 28.25 16.20
C ASP A 108 -13.29 28.43 16.77
N ASN A 109 -12.35 27.54 16.42
CA ASN A 109 -11.00 27.50 16.99
C ASN A 109 -9.91 27.89 15.98
N VAL A 110 -10.24 28.73 14.99
CA VAL A 110 -9.28 29.15 13.95
C VAL A 110 -8.06 29.88 14.53
N GLY A 111 -8.22 30.57 15.67
CA GLY A 111 -7.11 31.20 16.39
C GLY A 111 -6.06 30.21 16.91
N ASP A 112 -6.50 29.03 17.35
CA ASP A 112 -5.63 28.00 17.95
C ASP A 112 -4.80 27.25 16.92
N ILE A 113 -5.15 27.37 15.63
CA ILE A 113 -4.43 26.72 14.52
C ILE A 113 -2.98 27.21 14.49
N ARG A 114 -2.78 28.52 14.67
CA ARG A 114 -1.44 29.12 14.62
C ARG A 114 -0.54 28.56 15.72
N GLU A 115 -1.07 28.41 16.92
CA GLU A 115 -0.33 27.92 18.08
C GLU A 115 0.03 26.44 17.92
N ARG A 116 -0.96 25.60 17.59
CA ARG A 116 -0.77 24.17 17.35
C ARG A 116 0.19 23.89 16.19
N PHE A 117 0.12 24.69 15.13
CA PHE A 117 1.04 24.59 14.00
C PHE A 117 2.47 24.94 14.40
N HIS A 118 2.67 26.01 15.18
CA HIS A 118 3.99 26.40 15.66
C HIS A 118 4.61 25.33 16.58
N GLU A 119 3.82 24.78 17.50
CA GLU A 119 4.26 23.70 18.39
C GLU A 119 4.68 22.45 17.60
N HIS A 120 3.85 22.03 16.63
CA HIS A 120 4.16 20.85 15.82
C HIS A 120 5.37 21.05 14.90
N ILE A 121 5.55 22.24 14.31
CA ILE A 121 6.75 22.56 13.51
C ILE A 121 8.02 22.50 14.36
N GLN A 122 7.97 22.89 15.64
CA GLN A 122 9.14 22.82 16.51
C GLN A 122 9.54 21.37 16.83
N GLN A 123 8.56 20.49 17.02
CA GLN A 123 8.78 19.07 17.31
C GLN A 123 9.18 18.25 16.07
N SER A 124 8.64 18.62 14.91
CA SER A 124 8.76 17.83 13.67
C SER A 124 9.86 18.32 12.73
N ARG A 125 10.73 19.24 13.15
CA ARG A 125 11.82 19.76 12.31
C ARG A 125 12.83 18.64 12.02
N PRO A 126 12.96 18.17 10.77
CA PRO A 126 14.02 17.24 10.42
C PRO A 126 15.37 17.93 10.60
N VAL A 127 16.37 17.18 11.09
CA VAL A 127 17.74 17.67 11.25
C VAL A 127 18.25 18.11 9.88
N GLN A 128 18.30 19.43 9.66
CA GLN A 128 18.88 19.98 8.44
C GLN A 128 20.40 19.83 8.53
N TYR A 129 20.94 18.89 7.76
CA TYR A 129 22.38 18.77 7.57
C TYR A 129 22.86 19.88 6.64
N GLN A 130 23.36 20.97 7.21
CA GLN A 130 24.03 22.00 6.44
C GLN A 130 25.48 21.55 6.18
N ARG A 131 25.77 21.13 4.95
CA ARG A 131 27.13 20.80 4.52
C ARG A 131 27.91 22.10 4.29
N ILE A 132 28.58 22.56 5.32
CA ILE A 132 29.55 23.66 5.19
C ILE A 132 30.81 23.08 4.54
N ALA A 133 31.20 23.62 3.40
CA ALA A 133 32.41 23.18 2.71
C ALA A 133 33.64 23.52 3.56
N ALA A 134 34.64 22.63 3.62
CA ALA A 134 35.82 22.84 4.47
C ALA A 134 36.59 24.14 4.14
N TRP A 135 36.52 24.59 2.88
CA TRP A 135 37.13 25.82 2.36
C TRP A 135 36.48 27.11 2.87
N ASP A 136 35.24 27.03 3.39
CA ASP A 136 34.51 28.17 3.96
C ASP A 136 35.06 28.54 5.36
N ARG A 137 35.90 27.67 5.94
CA ARG A 137 36.57 27.90 7.22
C ARG A 137 37.93 28.54 6.94
N TRP A 138 38.05 29.85 7.19
CA TRP A 138 39.30 30.60 6.95
C TRP A 138 40.55 29.95 7.59
N TRP A 139 40.41 29.35 8.76
CA TRP A 139 41.49 28.60 9.42
C TRP A 139 42.02 27.41 8.61
N VAL A 140 41.16 26.74 7.84
CA VAL A 140 41.55 25.62 6.97
C VAL A 140 42.44 26.12 5.83
N LEU A 141 42.10 27.28 5.26
CA LEU A 141 42.93 27.94 4.25
C LEU A 141 44.27 28.36 4.85
N THR A 142 44.27 28.98 6.03
CA THR A 142 45.51 29.37 6.71
C THR A 142 46.40 28.17 7.03
N GLY A 143 45.82 27.06 7.49
CA GLY A 143 46.54 25.81 7.76
C GLY A 143 47.16 25.21 6.50
N LEU A 144 46.41 25.16 5.39
CA LEU A 144 46.91 24.67 4.10
C LEU A 144 48.06 25.55 3.58
N LEU A 145 47.91 26.87 3.68
CA LEU A 145 48.95 27.82 3.27
C LEU A 145 50.20 27.68 4.13
N SER A 146 50.03 27.53 5.45
CA SER A 146 51.15 27.31 6.38
C SER A 146 51.91 26.03 6.04
N LEU A 147 51.19 24.91 5.86
CA LEU A 147 51.80 23.63 5.50
C LEU A 147 52.57 23.71 4.18
N TRP A 148 52.01 24.40 3.19
CA TRP A 148 52.66 24.63 1.91
C TRP A 148 53.92 25.51 2.04
N THR A 149 53.82 26.58 2.83
CA THR A 149 54.96 27.48 3.09
C THR A 149 56.06 26.77 3.86
N THR A 150 55.71 25.91 4.83
CA THR A 150 56.66 25.10 5.59
C THR A 150 57.35 24.07 4.70
N THR A 151 56.63 23.38 3.82
CA THR A 151 57.24 22.44 2.87
C THR A 151 58.17 23.14 1.89
N TRP A 152 57.76 24.31 1.37
CA TRP A 152 58.64 25.14 0.52
C TRP A 152 59.90 25.61 1.27
N ALA A 153 59.73 26.13 2.49
CA ALA A 153 60.84 26.62 3.31
C ALA A 153 61.80 25.50 3.71
N LEU A 154 61.27 24.31 4.04
CA LEU A 154 62.08 23.14 4.32
C LEU A 154 62.86 22.70 3.09
N ARG A 155 62.20 22.61 1.92
CA ARG A 155 62.85 22.30 0.65
C ARG A 155 63.96 23.29 0.28
N ARG A 156 63.73 24.58 0.52
CA ARG A 156 64.73 25.65 0.32
C ARG A 156 65.93 25.47 1.26
N ARG A 157 65.71 25.09 2.52
CA ARG A 157 66.77 24.90 3.52
C ARG A 157 67.57 23.62 3.33
N THR A 158 66.96 22.55 2.81
CA THR A 158 67.64 21.28 2.56
C THR A 158 68.40 21.25 1.23
N GLY A 159 68.43 22.36 0.47
CA GLY A 159 69.18 22.45 -0.78
C GLY A 159 68.67 21.54 -1.90
N LEU A 160 67.41 21.09 -1.84
CA LEU A 160 66.77 20.24 -2.87
C LEU A 160 66.23 21.07 -4.06
N ILE A 161 66.97 22.11 -4.43
CA ILE A 161 66.72 22.97 -5.59
C ILE A 161 68.05 23.31 -6.25
#